data_AF-A0A6F8Z097-F1
#
_entry.id   AF-A0A6F8Z097-F1
#
_cell.length_a   1.000
_cell.length_b   1.000
_cell.length_c   1.000
_cell.angle_alpha   90.00
_cell.angle_beta   90.00
_cell.angle_gamma   90.00
#
_symmetry.space_group_name_H-M   'P 1'
#
loop_
_entity.id
_entity.type
_entity.pdbx_description
1 polymer ?
#
loop_
_entity_poly.entity_id
_entity_poly.type
_entity_poly.pdbx_seq_one_letter_code
_entity_poly.pdbx_strand_id
1 'polypeptide(L)'
;MTTATRRRINAATATVLAASAMLAGPAPAASAAARSGCADARFTARSTADLLKLTVLDIDPLGLDLPALLDVRLGAARGAVDSGAAPHKASATAGYADARLAGHRLPGLPADAAVASQRAPSGPSDAEVLGPHEVSLAALDVNGLLGVRLGGSTAQARWVDGYRCGGTGPLTRSSTTLADVTALGGNGAVPAMQAVTRATGAAKKTSLVRLGPTVAAQTTTDVVPLGAGRTGVAAGAGAALTDLSLFEGTAQEISVKVVTQPKLIAVAGGTARDSMVSYQPAVLKVTAGGAPVANLEAAGTSVSLNLFGRLAPGRSTVGKGSSLLAVRLSLGGLEQRITDSGVRAEAASLRVEVMLGGSHLLDLAVGHLSVEAAAPVMRAVPPTTPAAERPDGGAGGSTDTLALTGANTAVAAGVGGGLLAIGMAILLVTRRRRVRLTVH
;
A
#
# COMPACT_ATOMS: atom_id res chain seq x y z
N MET A 1 -58.22 15.06 22.89
CA MET A 1 -56.94 15.81 22.89
C MET A 1 -55.81 14.82 23.08
N THR A 2 -55.27 14.27 21.99
CA THR A 2 -54.04 13.44 21.98
C THR A 2 -53.64 13.25 20.53
N THR A 3 -52.84 14.17 20.00
CA THR A 3 -52.37 14.11 18.60
C THR A 3 -51.00 13.43 18.58
N ALA A 4 -50.98 12.16 18.16
CA ALA A 4 -49.77 11.37 18.03
C ALA A 4 -49.05 11.70 16.71
N THR A 5 -47.95 12.43 16.79
CA THR A 5 -47.12 12.80 15.64
C THR A 5 -46.17 11.65 15.29
N ARG A 6 -46.55 10.82 14.31
CA ARG A 6 -45.66 9.83 13.67
C ARG A 6 -44.57 10.57 12.89
N ARG A 7 -43.34 10.60 13.41
CA ARG A 7 -42.15 10.95 12.62
C ARG A 7 -41.80 9.79 11.70
N ARG A 8 -42.03 9.99 10.40
CA ARG A 8 -41.45 9.16 9.33
C ARG A 8 -39.94 9.45 9.31
N ILE A 9 -39.14 8.44 9.62
CA ILE A 9 -37.70 8.45 9.37
C ILE A 9 -37.54 8.18 7.89
N ASN A 10 -37.25 9.23 7.12
CA ASN A 10 -36.85 9.08 5.72
C ASN A 10 -35.47 8.43 5.72
N ALA A 11 -35.40 7.18 5.26
CA ALA A 11 -34.16 6.53 4.91
C ALA A 11 -33.57 7.28 3.72
N ALA A 12 -32.66 8.22 4.00
CA ALA A 12 -31.85 8.85 2.97
C ALA A 12 -30.90 7.79 2.43
N THR A 13 -31.19 7.32 1.23
CA THR A 13 -30.30 6.54 0.38
C THR A 13 -29.00 7.32 0.25
N ALA A 14 -27.97 6.91 0.98
CA ALA A 14 -26.62 7.43 0.79
C ALA A 14 -26.15 6.93 -0.58
N THR A 15 -26.28 7.77 -1.60
CA THR A 15 -25.59 7.60 -2.87
C THR A 15 -24.09 7.69 -2.57
N VAL A 16 -23.48 6.54 -2.32
CA VAL A 16 -22.04 6.37 -2.30
C VAL A 16 -21.57 6.67 -3.70
N LEU A 17 -21.19 7.93 -3.94
CA LEU A 17 -20.33 8.28 -5.06
C LEU A 17 -19.03 7.50 -4.83
N ALA A 18 -18.97 6.30 -5.41
CA ALA A 18 -17.74 5.59 -5.63
C ALA A 18 -16.85 6.58 -6.38
N ALA A 19 -15.94 7.23 -5.66
CA ALA A 19 -14.79 7.85 -6.25
C ALA A 19 -13.99 6.70 -6.84
N SER A 20 -14.39 6.29 -8.04
CA SER A 20 -13.67 5.44 -8.94
C SER A 20 -12.35 6.15 -9.15
N ALA A 21 -11.38 5.86 -8.28
CA ALA A 21 -10.00 6.11 -8.58
C ALA A 21 -9.79 5.42 -9.92
N MET A 22 -9.74 6.22 -10.98
CA MET A 22 -9.54 5.76 -12.35
C MET A 22 -8.13 5.19 -12.43
N LEU A 23 -7.95 3.98 -11.91
CA LEU A 23 -7.06 3.03 -12.53
C LEU A 23 -7.61 2.92 -13.95
N ALA A 24 -6.85 3.47 -14.90
CA ALA A 24 -7.19 3.55 -16.32
C ALA A 24 -8.05 2.35 -16.72
N GLY A 25 -9.23 2.65 -17.27
CA GLY A 25 -10.15 1.61 -17.75
C GLY A 25 -9.39 0.59 -18.59
N PRO A 26 -9.74 -0.70 -18.50
CA PRO A 26 -8.98 -1.76 -19.14
C PRO A 26 -8.82 -1.43 -20.62
N ALA A 27 -7.57 -1.19 -21.06
CA ALA A 27 -7.29 -1.17 -22.48
C ALA A 27 -7.72 -2.54 -23.05
N PRO A 28 -8.47 -2.58 -24.17
CA PRO A 28 -8.87 -3.84 -24.77
C PRO A 28 -7.63 -4.69 -25.02
N ALA A 29 -7.68 -5.97 -24.63
CA ALA A 29 -6.61 -6.90 -24.87
C ALA A 29 -6.44 -7.06 -26.40
N ALA A 30 -5.35 -6.55 -26.94
CA ALA A 30 -4.99 -6.82 -28.33
C ALA A 30 -4.48 -8.26 -28.42
N SER A 31 -5.20 -9.11 -29.14
CA SER A 31 -4.80 -10.50 -29.41
C SER A 31 -3.57 -10.52 -30.32
N ALA A 32 -2.36 -10.62 -29.74
CA ALA A 32 -1.16 -10.91 -30.50
C ALA A 32 -1.17 -12.39 -30.93
N ALA A 33 -0.80 -12.68 -32.19
CA ALA A 33 -0.65 -14.05 -32.67
C ALA A 33 0.37 -14.80 -31.79
N ALA A 34 -0.02 -15.98 -31.30
CA ALA A 34 0.83 -16.80 -30.46
C ALA A 34 2.13 -17.17 -31.20
N ARG A 35 3.28 -16.78 -30.67
CA ARG A 35 4.58 -17.20 -31.21
C ARG A 35 4.82 -18.67 -30.83
N SER A 36 5.25 -19.49 -31.78
CA SER A 36 5.71 -20.85 -31.52
C SER A 36 6.95 -20.81 -30.61
N GLY A 37 6.95 -21.59 -29.52
CA GLY A 37 8.08 -21.70 -28.56
C GLY A 37 7.88 -21.06 -27.19
N CYS A 38 6.68 -20.56 -26.85
CA CYS A 38 6.41 -19.87 -25.57
C CYS A 38 6.24 -20.77 -24.33
N ALA A 39 6.66 -22.04 -24.35
CA ALA A 39 6.23 -23.03 -23.37
C ALA A 39 6.72 -22.78 -21.92
N ASP A 40 7.78 -21.99 -21.69
CA ASP A 40 8.50 -22.00 -20.40
C ASP A 40 8.65 -20.64 -19.68
N ALA A 41 7.98 -19.58 -20.14
CA ALA A 41 8.07 -18.28 -19.49
C ALA A 41 7.30 -18.24 -18.15
N ARG A 42 8.02 -18.45 -17.03
CA ARG A 42 7.48 -18.33 -15.67
C ARG A 42 7.56 -16.90 -15.13
N PHE A 43 6.45 -16.40 -14.60
CA PHE A 43 6.37 -15.08 -13.98
C PHE A 43 5.46 -15.13 -12.76
N THR A 44 5.70 -14.23 -11.81
CA THR A 44 4.88 -14.08 -10.61
C THR A 44 4.57 -12.61 -10.37
N ALA A 45 3.41 -12.32 -9.81
CA ALA A 45 3.09 -10.98 -9.31
C ALA A 45 2.25 -11.09 -8.05
N ARG A 46 2.55 -10.27 -7.06
CA ARG A 46 1.79 -10.15 -5.81
C ARG A 46 1.58 -8.68 -5.51
N SER A 47 0.38 -8.33 -5.11
CA SER A 47 0.03 -7.01 -4.63
C SER A 47 -0.84 -7.13 -3.40
N THR A 48 -0.51 -6.36 -2.38
CA THR A 48 -1.28 -6.26 -1.15
C THR A 48 -1.48 -4.81 -0.78
N ALA A 49 -2.70 -4.46 -0.42
CA ALA A 49 -3.04 -3.17 0.17
C ALA A 49 -3.87 -3.44 1.43
N ASP A 50 -3.36 -3.01 2.58
CA ASP A 50 -4.10 -3.01 3.84
C ASP A 50 -4.52 -1.56 4.14
N LEU A 51 -5.81 -1.32 4.35
CA LEU A 51 -6.33 0.01 4.67
C LEU A 51 -5.79 0.54 5.98
N LEU A 52 -5.81 -0.33 7.00
CA LEU A 52 -5.37 0.00 8.34
C LEU A 52 -4.60 -1.17 8.92
N LYS A 53 -3.47 -0.89 9.55
CA LYS A 53 -2.77 -1.79 10.46
C LYS A 53 -2.60 -1.07 11.79
N LEU A 54 -3.24 -1.60 12.83
CA LEU A 54 -3.24 -1.08 14.18
C LEU A 54 -2.42 -2.01 15.07
N THR A 55 -1.38 -1.46 15.68
CA THR A 55 -0.55 -2.15 16.66
C THR A 55 -0.69 -1.44 18.00
N VAL A 56 -1.11 -2.15 19.04
CA VAL A 56 -1.30 -1.58 20.39
C VAL A 56 -0.26 -2.18 21.34
N LEU A 57 0.40 -1.30 22.10
CA LEU A 57 1.45 -1.64 23.06
C LEU A 57 2.57 -2.48 22.41
N ASP A 58 3.27 -1.86 21.47
CA ASP A 58 4.49 -2.43 20.92
C ASP A 58 5.65 -2.21 21.91
N ILE A 59 6.19 -3.31 22.42
CA ILE A 59 7.27 -3.33 23.41
C ILE A 59 8.63 -3.52 22.72
N ASP A 60 8.67 -3.71 21.40
CA ASP A 60 9.91 -3.83 20.61
C ASP A 60 10.92 -2.68 20.86
N PRO A 61 10.51 -1.42 21.13
CA PRO A 61 11.45 -0.36 21.50
C PRO A 61 12.25 -0.62 22.80
N LEU A 62 11.80 -1.55 23.64
CA LEU A 62 12.53 -2.00 24.83
C LEU A 62 13.52 -3.15 24.52
N GLY A 63 13.62 -3.59 23.26
CA GLY A 63 14.46 -4.69 22.84
C GLY A 63 13.95 -6.08 23.26
N LEU A 64 12.67 -6.18 23.61
CA LEU A 64 12.01 -7.45 23.91
C LEU A 64 11.28 -7.90 22.64
N ASP A 65 11.65 -9.07 22.11
CA ASP A 65 10.98 -9.72 20.97
C ASP A 65 9.65 -10.33 21.41
N LEU A 66 8.73 -9.47 21.84
CA LEU A 66 7.37 -9.83 22.22
C LEU A 66 6.42 -9.38 21.12
N PRO A 67 5.46 -10.24 20.71
CA PRO A 67 4.45 -9.82 19.77
C PRO A 67 3.65 -8.67 20.38
N ALA A 68 3.20 -7.74 19.53
CA ALA A 68 2.26 -6.71 19.93
C ALA A 68 1.05 -7.34 20.66
N LEU A 69 0.57 -6.65 21.69
CA LEU A 69 -0.58 -7.14 22.46
C LEU A 69 -1.78 -7.31 21.54
N LEU A 70 -1.99 -6.38 20.61
CA LEU A 70 -3.04 -6.42 19.62
C LEU A 70 -2.48 -5.96 18.27
N ASP A 71 -2.65 -6.78 17.23
CA ASP A 71 -2.37 -6.47 15.82
C ASP A 71 -3.67 -6.65 15.03
N VAL A 72 -4.24 -5.54 14.54
CA VAL A 72 -5.47 -5.56 13.73
C VAL A 72 -5.16 -5.01 12.34
N ARG A 73 -5.54 -5.76 11.32
CA ARG A 73 -5.50 -5.34 9.93
C ARG A 73 -6.92 -5.22 9.41
N LEU A 74 -7.26 -4.09 8.82
CA LEU A 74 -8.58 -3.83 8.25
C LEU A 74 -8.49 -3.54 6.77
N GLY A 75 -9.55 -3.91 6.06
CA GLY A 75 -9.77 -3.61 4.66
C GLY A 75 -8.61 -4.09 3.79
N ALA A 76 -8.32 -5.38 3.85
CA ALA A 76 -7.25 -5.98 3.08
C ALA A 76 -7.73 -6.26 1.64
N ALA A 77 -6.87 -6.00 0.68
CA ALA A 77 -7.02 -6.37 -0.73
C ALA A 77 -5.72 -7.04 -1.18
N ARG A 78 -5.82 -8.20 -1.84
CA ARG A 78 -4.67 -9.00 -2.27
C ARG A 78 -4.90 -9.58 -3.66
N GLY A 79 -3.88 -9.46 -4.51
CA GLY A 79 -3.78 -10.14 -5.79
C GLY A 79 -2.52 -10.98 -5.82
N ALA A 80 -2.61 -12.19 -6.34
CA ALA A 80 -1.45 -13.06 -6.54
C ALA A 80 -1.57 -13.81 -7.85
N VAL A 81 -0.44 -13.92 -8.54
CA VAL A 81 -0.29 -14.63 -9.80
C VAL A 81 1.00 -15.41 -9.74
N ASP A 82 0.92 -16.67 -10.13
CA ASP A 82 2.05 -17.56 -10.35
C ASP A 82 1.77 -18.35 -11.61
N SER A 83 2.45 -17.98 -12.71
CA SER A 83 2.21 -18.63 -13.99
C SER A 83 2.70 -20.09 -14.01
N GLY A 84 3.51 -20.52 -13.05
CA GLY A 84 3.99 -21.90 -12.89
C GLY A 84 3.15 -22.77 -11.95
N ALA A 85 2.26 -22.18 -11.15
CA ALA A 85 1.45 -22.91 -10.19
C ALA A 85 0.31 -23.72 -10.85
N ALA A 86 0.02 -24.89 -10.27
CA ALA A 86 -1.16 -25.71 -10.55
C ALA A 86 -1.94 -25.95 -9.25
N PRO A 87 -3.29 -25.96 -9.26
CA PRO A 87 -4.16 -25.83 -10.42
C PRO A 87 -4.50 -24.37 -10.81
N HIS A 88 -4.26 -23.39 -9.92
CA HIS A 88 -4.63 -21.99 -10.15
C HIS A 88 -3.42 -21.11 -10.37
N LYS A 89 -3.43 -20.38 -11.48
CA LYS A 89 -2.34 -19.46 -11.86
C LYS A 89 -2.57 -18.03 -11.36
N ALA A 90 -3.80 -17.66 -11.01
CA ALA A 90 -4.16 -16.36 -10.46
C ALA A 90 -5.22 -16.47 -9.36
N SER A 91 -5.11 -15.64 -8.32
CA SER A 91 -6.06 -15.54 -7.21
C SER A 91 -6.18 -14.11 -6.71
N ALA A 92 -7.39 -13.70 -6.36
CA ALA A 92 -7.69 -12.41 -5.78
C ALA A 92 -8.52 -12.61 -4.51
N THR A 93 -8.20 -11.86 -3.46
CA THR A 93 -8.95 -11.87 -2.20
C THR A 93 -9.08 -10.46 -1.66
N ALA A 94 -10.27 -10.10 -1.21
CA ALA A 94 -10.56 -8.86 -0.51
C ALA A 94 -11.35 -9.20 0.75
N GLY A 95 -11.00 -8.61 1.89
CA GLY A 95 -11.60 -8.98 3.15
C GLY A 95 -11.57 -7.89 4.21
N TYR A 96 -12.44 -8.07 5.19
CA TYR A 96 -12.79 -7.05 6.16
C TYR A 96 -11.74 -6.80 7.25
N ALA A 97 -11.40 -7.83 8.01
CA ALA A 97 -10.52 -7.71 9.17
C ALA A 97 -9.77 -9.01 9.44
N ASP A 98 -8.49 -8.90 9.80
CA ASP A 98 -7.70 -9.93 10.47
C ASP A 98 -7.20 -9.34 11.78
N ALA A 99 -7.32 -10.08 12.88
CA ALA A 99 -6.94 -9.59 14.20
C ALA A 99 -6.23 -10.67 15.00
N ARG A 100 -5.16 -10.26 15.66
CA ARG A 100 -4.35 -11.12 16.54
C ARG A 100 -4.21 -10.46 17.90
N LEU A 101 -4.30 -11.28 18.95
CA LEU A 101 -4.04 -10.90 20.32
C LEU A 101 -2.84 -11.70 20.82
N ALA A 102 -1.77 -11.02 21.21
CA ALA A 102 -0.50 -11.62 21.59
C ALA A 102 -0.01 -12.67 20.56
N GLY A 103 -0.11 -12.33 19.27
CA GLY A 103 0.28 -13.22 18.17
C GLY A 103 -0.74 -14.30 17.79
N HIS A 104 -1.77 -14.57 18.60
CA HIS A 104 -2.80 -15.57 18.31
C HIS A 104 -3.99 -14.95 17.57
N ARG A 105 -4.51 -15.62 16.54
CA ARG A 105 -5.71 -15.15 15.82
C ARG A 105 -6.90 -15.11 16.75
N LEU A 106 -7.68 -14.04 16.66
CA LEU A 106 -8.94 -13.94 17.40
C LEU A 106 -9.98 -14.87 16.78
N PRO A 107 -10.69 -15.70 17.59
CA PRO A 107 -11.72 -16.58 17.08
C PRO A 107 -12.84 -15.79 16.41
N GLY A 108 -13.31 -16.29 15.27
CA GLY A 108 -14.33 -15.61 14.45
C GLY A 108 -13.80 -14.55 13.49
N LEU A 109 -12.47 -14.31 13.44
CA LEU A 109 -11.85 -13.39 12.49
C LEU A 109 -10.75 -14.05 11.64
N PRO A 110 -10.70 -13.79 10.31
CA PRO A 110 -11.79 -13.20 9.53
C PRO A 110 -13.03 -14.12 9.55
N ALA A 111 -14.23 -13.54 9.55
CA ALA A 111 -15.43 -14.34 9.27
C ALA A 111 -15.36 -14.76 7.80
N ASP A 112 -15.51 -16.06 7.49
CA ASP A 112 -15.41 -16.57 6.12
C ASP A 112 -16.40 -15.86 5.16
N ALA A 113 -17.56 -15.47 5.68
CA ALA A 113 -18.59 -14.72 4.95
C ALA A 113 -18.21 -13.24 4.67
N ALA A 114 -17.10 -12.74 5.20
CA ALA A 114 -16.63 -11.36 5.03
C ALA A 114 -15.40 -11.26 4.10
N VAL A 115 -15.20 -12.28 3.26
CA VAL A 115 -14.08 -12.36 2.31
C VAL A 115 -14.61 -12.62 0.91
N ALA A 116 -14.45 -11.65 0.02
CA ALA A 116 -14.57 -11.86 -1.42
C ALA A 116 -13.30 -12.58 -1.90
N SER A 117 -13.46 -13.75 -2.49
CA SER A 117 -12.34 -14.53 -3.04
C SER A 117 -12.71 -15.08 -4.41
N GLN A 118 -11.78 -14.96 -5.37
CA GLN A 118 -11.90 -15.61 -6.68
C GLN A 118 -10.55 -16.19 -7.07
N ARG A 119 -10.58 -17.37 -7.69
CA ARG A 119 -9.42 -18.01 -8.32
C ARG A 119 -9.71 -18.16 -9.80
N ALA A 120 -8.71 -17.92 -10.63
CA ALA A 120 -8.87 -18.16 -12.06
C ALA A 120 -9.12 -19.67 -12.30
N PRO A 121 -9.98 -20.01 -13.28
CA PRO A 121 -10.25 -21.39 -13.61
C PRO A 121 -8.98 -22.12 -14.03
N SER A 122 -8.91 -23.42 -13.73
CA SER A 122 -7.74 -24.25 -14.01
C SER A 122 -7.70 -24.77 -15.45
N GLY A 123 -8.83 -24.77 -16.16
CA GLY A 123 -8.96 -25.32 -17.51
C GLY A 123 -9.64 -24.38 -18.52
N PRO A 124 -9.43 -24.63 -19.84
CA PRO A 124 -10.01 -23.82 -20.91
C PRO A 124 -11.54 -23.97 -21.02
N SER A 125 -12.11 -25.09 -20.55
CA SER A 125 -13.56 -25.32 -20.50
C SER A 125 -14.29 -24.45 -19.48
N ASP A 126 -13.55 -23.98 -18.47
CA ASP A 126 -14.09 -23.24 -17.34
C ASP A 126 -13.87 -21.73 -17.51
N ALA A 127 -13.39 -21.32 -18.70
CA ALA A 127 -13.13 -19.93 -19.08
C ALA A 127 -14.42 -19.12 -19.34
N GLU A 128 -15.54 -19.51 -18.71
CA GLU A 128 -16.67 -18.60 -18.60
C GLU A 128 -16.17 -17.34 -17.87
N VAL A 129 -16.49 -16.17 -18.44
CA VAL A 129 -16.06 -14.89 -17.88
C VAL A 129 -16.79 -14.70 -16.55
N LEU A 130 -16.19 -15.21 -15.48
CA LEU A 130 -16.72 -15.02 -14.15
C LEU A 130 -16.65 -13.52 -13.83
N GLY A 131 -17.81 -12.96 -13.51
CA GLY A 131 -17.91 -11.63 -12.94
C GLY A 131 -17.07 -11.50 -11.65
N PRO A 132 -16.84 -10.28 -11.16
CA PRO A 132 -16.22 -10.11 -9.85
C PRO A 132 -17.08 -10.81 -8.79
N HIS A 133 -16.43 -11.47 -7.83
CA HIS A 133 -17.10 -11.95 -6.64
C HIS A 133 -17.22 -10.77 -5.67
N GLU A 134 -18.45 -10.43 -5.29
CA GLU A 134 -18.77 -9.30 -4.42
C GLU A 134 -19.37 -9.78 -3.10
N VAL A 135 -18.93 -9.18 -2.01
CA VAL A 135 -19.41 -9.46 -0.65
C VAL A 135 -19.74 -8.14 0.03
N SER A 136 -20.98 -8.01 0.50
CA SER A 136 -21.36 -6.90 1.38
C SER A 136 -20.90 -7.20 2.80
N LEU A 137 -20.25 -6.23 3.43
CA LEU A 137 -19.65 -6.39 4.74
C LEU A 137 -20.58 -5.79 5.79
N ALA A 138 -20.96 -6.61 6.77
CA ALA A 138 -21.78 -6.18 7.88
C ALA A 138 -21.03 -5.17 8.78
N ALA A 139 -21.79 -4.46 9.60
CA ALA A 139 -21.22 -3.66 10.67
C ALA A 139 -20.45 -4.56 11.64
N LEU A 140 -19.28 -4.10 12.07
CA LEU A 140 -18.51 -4.71 13.15
C LEU A 140 -18.39 -3.69 14.27
N ASP A 141 -18.77 -4.10 15.47
CA ASP A 141 -18.46 -3.36 16.69
C ASP A 141 -17.83 -4.34 17.67
N VAL A 142 -16.53 -4.17 17.92
CA VAL A 142 -15.75 -4.95 18.87
C VAL A 142 -15.72 -4.20 20.18
N ASN A 143 -16.86 -4.12 20.89
CA ASN A 143 -16.99 -3.52 22.21
C ASN A 143 -16.30 -2.14 22.35
N GLY A 144 -16.40 -1.29 21.31
CA GLY A 144 -15.74 0.03 21.28
C GLY A 144 -14.21 0.03 21.08
N LEU A 145 -13.56 -1.13 20.96
CA LEU A 145 -12.17 -1.21 20.50
C LEU A 145 -12.08 -0.88 19.01
N LEU A 146 -13.05 -1.34 18.24
CA LEU A 146 -13.12 -1.11 16.80
C LEU A 146 -14.58 -1.10 16.37
N GLY A 147 -15.01 -0.02 15.72
CA GLY A 147 -16.29 0.11 15.06
C GLY A 147 -16.10 0.36 13.57
N VAL A 148 -16.78 -0.41 12.73
CA VAL A 148 -16.84 -0.22 11.28
C VAL A 148 -18.29 -0.40 10.87
N ARG A 149 -18.88 0.57 10.19
CA ARG A 149 -20.35 0.60 10.00
C ARG A 149 -20.81 -0.28 8.85
N LEU A 150 -20.20 -0.15 7.69
CA LEU A 150 -20.57 -0.86 6.47
C LEU A 150 -19.34 -1.00 5.57
N GLY A 151 -19.38 -1.93 4.64
CA GLY A 151 -18.36 -2.03 3.60
C GLY A 151 -18.75 -2.94 2.45
N GLY A 152 -17.87 -3.01 1.47
CA GLY A 152 -17.96 -3.96 0.37
C GLY A 152 -16.57 -4.47 0.00
N SER A 153 -16.48 -5.75 -0.33
CA SER A 153 -15.26 -6.34 -0.88
C SER A 153 -15.56 -6.92 -2.24
N THR A 154 -14.67 -6.70 -3.20
CA THR A 154 -14.73 -7.30 -4.53
C THR A 154 -13.42 -7.98 -4.85
N ALA A 155 -13.49 -9.16 -5.47
CA ALA A 155 -12.32 -9.90 -5.91
C ALA A 155 -12.57 -10.47 -7.31
N GLN A 156 -11.60 -10.25 -8.19
CA GLN A 156 -11.61 -10.79 -9.53
C GLN A 156 -10.24 -11.38 -9.90
N ALA A 157 -10.22 -12.61 -10.38
CA ALA A 157 -9.04 -13.29 -10.88
C ALA A 157 -9.34 -13.89 -12.26
N ARG A 158 -8.48 -13.60 -13.23
CA ARG A 158 -8.60 -14.04 -14.61
C ARG A 158 -7.30 -14.72 -15.06
N TRP A 159 -7.45 -15.70 -15.93
CA TRP A 159 -6.32 -16.32 -16.61
C TRP A 159 -6.69 -16.64 -18.05
N VAL A 160 -5.83 -16.23 -18.99
CA VAL A 160 -5.93 -16.59 -20.40
C VAL A 160 -4.60 -17.23 -20.80
N ASP A 161 -4.64 -18.34 -21.52
CA ASP A 161 -3.41 -19.07 -21.89
C ASP A 161 -2.42 -18.23 -22.71
N GLY A 162 -2.94 -17.25 -23.46
CA GLY A 162 -2.13 -16.27 -24.18
C GLY A 162 -1.16 -15.47 -23.31
N TYR A 163 -1.38 -15.34 -21.99
CA TYR A 163 -0.49 -14.60 -21.10
C TYR A 163 0.91 -15.22 -20.99
N ARG A 164 1.04 -16.56 -21.09
CA ARG A 164 2.38 -17.20 -21.16
C ARG A 164 3.10 -16.90 -22.47
N CYS A 165 2.34 -16.56 -23.51
CA CYS A 165 2.83 -16.35 -24.86
C CYS A 165 2.95 -14.87 -25.22
N GLY A 166 3.03 -13.98 -24.22
CA GLY A 166 3.17 -12.54 -24.43
C GLY A 166 1.87 -11.78 -24.68
N GLY A 167 0.71 -12.41 -24.44
CA GLY A 167 -0.55 -11.68 -24.32
C GLY A 167 -0.49 -10.70 -23.15
N THR A 168 -1.14 -9.54 -23.29
CA THR A 168 -1.22 -8.51 -22.25
C THR A 168 -2.64 -8.42 -21.69
N GLY A 169 -2.78 -7.96 -20.45
CA GLY A 169 -4.09 -7.75 -19.84
C GLY A 169 -4.14 -7.99 -18.34
N PRO A 170 -5.34 -7.86 -17.75
CA PRO A 170 -5.53 -7.96 -16.32
C PRO A 170 -5.54 -9.40 -15.83
N LEU A 171 -4.79 -9.65 -14.77
CA LEU A 171 -4.72 -10.96 -14.11
C LEU A 171 -5.56 -10.96 -12.84
N THR A 172 -5.38 -9.97 -11.96
CA THR A 172 -6.18 -9.84 -10.74
C THR A 172 -6.62 -8.42 -10.47
N ARG A 173 -7.78 -8.26 -9.86
CA ARG A 173 -8.30 -7.02 -9.28
C ARG A 173 -8.92 -7.36 -7.94
N SER A 174 -8.63 -6.60 -6.89
CA SER A 174 -9.37 -6.72 -5.64
C SER A 174 -9.52 -5.37 -4.99
N SER A 175 -10.63 -5.15 -4.30
CA SER A 175 -10.85 -3.93 -3.55
C SER A 175 -11.68 -4.18 -2.30
N THR A 176 -11.41 -3.41 -1.25
CA THR A 176 -12.26 -3.37 -0.05
C THR A 176 -12.55 -1.92 0.28
N THR A 177 -13.82 -1.58 0.42
CA THR A 177 -14.30 -0.27 0.87
C THR A 177 -14.90 -0.42 2.26
N LEU A 178 -14.56 0.49 3.17
CA LEU A 178 -15.11 0.54 4.52
C LEU A 178 -15.65 1.95 4.79
N ALA A 179 -16.76 2.01 5.51
CA ALA A 179 -17.39 3.25 5.93
C ALA A 179 -17.27 3.45 7.44
N ASP A 180 -16.98 4.70 7.84
CA ASP A 180 -16.86 5.16 9.23
C ASP A 180 -16.06 4.19 10.12
N VAL A 181 -14.76 4.03 9.85
CA VAL A 181 -13.89 3.21 10.72
C VAL A 181 -13.54 4.04 11.95
N THR A 182 -13.77 3.49 13.13
CA THR A 182 -13.44 4.10 14.42
C THR A 182 -12.67 3.10 15.25
N ALA A 183 -11.52 3.49 15.79
CA ALA A 183 -10.76 2.66 16.71
C ALA A 183 -10.69 3.32 18.08
N LEU A 184 -10.88 2.49 19.11
CA LEU A 184 -10.93 2.90 20.51
C LEU A 184 -11.97 4.01 20.73
N GLY A 185 -13.12 3.86 20.07
CA GLY A 185 -14.27 4.74 20.17
C GLY A 185 -15.27 4.18 21.17
N GLY A 186 -15.74 5.00 22.11
CA GLY A 186 -16.67 4.51 23.12
C GLY A 186 -17.59 5.58 23.68
N ASN A 187 -18.70 5.10 24.21
CA ASN A 187 -19.58 5.82 25.13
C ASN A 187 -18.96 6.01 26.54
N GLY A 188 -17.63 5.93 26.67
CA GLY A 188 -16.91 6.04 27.94
C GLY A 188 -16.74 4.73 28.71
N ALA A 189 -17.08 3.56 28.14
CA ALA A 189 -16.94 2.28 28.83
C ALA A 189 -15.50 1.73 28.85
N VAL A 190 -14.65 2.12 27.88
CA VAL A 190 -13.26 1.64 27.81
C VAL A 190 -12.41 2.34 28.88
N PRO A 191 -11.73 1.61 29.80
CA PRO A 191 -10.97 2.22 30.91
C PRO A 191 -9.93 3.24 30.46
N ALA A 192 -9.23 2.98 29.35
CA ALA A 192 -8.27 3.92 28.78
C ALA A 192 -8.93 5.24 28.38
N MET A 193 -10.13 5.18 27.78
CA MET A 193 -10.91 6.37 27.43
C MET A 193 -11.45 7.07 28.67
N GLN A 194 -11.82 6.35 29.73
CA GLN A 194 -12.20 7.00 31.00
C GLN A 194 -11.04 7.80 31.59
N ALA A 195 -9.80 7.30 31.51
CA ALA A 195 -8.63 8.05 31.98
C ALA A 195 -8.44 9.33 31.14
N VAL A 196 -8.55 9.24 29.81
CA VAL A 196 -8.49 10.41 28.92
C VAL A 196 -9.65 11.38 29.20
N THR A 197 -10.88 10.89 29.33
CA THR A 197 -12.06 11.70 29.65
C THR A 197 -11.93 12.41 30.98
N ARG A 198 -11.45 11.72 32.04
CA ARG A 198 -11.20 12.34 33.36
C ARG A 198 -10.10 13.41 33.27
N ALA A 199 -9.03 13.15 32.52
CA ALA A 199 -7.93 14.09 32.34
C ALA A 199 -8.32 15.32 31.48
N THR A 200 -9.23 15.15 30.53
CA THR A 200 -9.60 16.18 29.55
C THR A 200 -10.91 16.91 29.87
N GLY A 201 -11.76 16.37 30.74
CA GLY A 201 -13.11 16.87 30.98
C GLY A 201 -14.08 16.68 29.81
N ALA A 202 -13.78 15.79 28.87
CA ALA A 202 -14.57 15.61 27.65
C ALA A 202 -15.94 14.94 27.95
N ALA A 203 -17.03 15.70 27.88
CA ALA A 203 -18.39 15.23 28.17
C ALA A 203 -19.09 14.47 27.00
N LYS A 204 -18.40 14.23 25.87
CA LYS A 204 -18.99 13.67 24.64
C LYS A 204 -18.35 12.34 24.23
N LYS A 205 -19.01 11.61 23.32
CA LYS A 205 -18.42 10.45 22.63
C LYS A 205 -17.08 10.88 22.02
N THR A 206 -16.01 10.25 22.48
CA THR A 206 -14.65 10.50 22.02
C THR A 206 -14.16 9.26 21.28
N SER A 207 -13.41 9.49 20.20
CA SER A 207 -12.72 8.43 19.47
C SER A 207 -11.22 8.75 19.48
N LEU A 208 -10.38 7.74 19.70
CA LEU A 208 -8.94 7.94 19.58
C LEU A 208 -8.56 8.14 18.12
N VAL A 209 -9.14 7.32 17.24
CA VAL A 209 -8.94 7.38 15.80
C VAL A 209 -10.27 7.21 15.09
N ARG A 210 -10.54 8.06 14.11
CA ARG A 210 -11.61 7.91 13.14
C ARG A 210 -11.07 8.07 11.73
N LEU A 211 -11.48 7.21 10.80
CA LEU A 211 -11.10 7.26 9.39
C LEU A 211 -12.35 7.41 8.52
N GLY A 212 -12.32 8.50 7.74
CA GLY A 212 -13.27 8.87 6.71
C GLY A 212 -14.70 9.14 7.21
N PRO A 213 -15.58 9.43 6.25
CA PRO A 213 -16.81 8.69 6.05
C PRO A 213 -16.57 7.41 5.23
N THR A 214 -15.58 7.40 4.33
CA THR A 214 -15.25 6.25 3.45
C THR A 214 -13.75 6.12 3.22
N VAL A 215 -13.25 4.89 3.25
CA VAL A 215 -11.88 4.49 2.91
C VAL A 215 -11.89 3.26 2.00
N ALA A 216 -10.90 3.11 1.13
CA ALA A 216 -10.76 1.93 0.27
C ALA A 216 -9.31 1.43 0.11
N ALA A 217 -9.09 0.13 0.02
CA ALA A 217 -7.85 -0.47 -0.47
C ALA A 217 -8.11 -1.14 -1.81
N GLN A 218 -7.12 -1.10 -2.70
CA GLN A 218 -7.22 -1.71 -4.02
C GLN A 218 -5.90 -2.32 -4.45
N THR A 219 -5.97 -3.42 -5.18
CA THR A 219 -4.80 -4.06 -5.79
C THR A 219 -5.08 -4.52 -7.21
N THR A 220 -4.03 -4.55 -8.00
CA THR A 220 -4.04 -5.02 -9.39
C THR A 220 -2.80 -5.88 -9.66
N THR A 221 -2.93 -6.83 -10.58
CA THR A 221 -1.79 -7.45 -11.27
C THR A 221 -2.12 -7.57 -12.75
N ASP A 222 -1.12 -7.34 -13.61
CA ASP A 222 -1.28 -7.21 -15.06
C ASP A 222 -0.07 -7.81 -15.80
N VAL A 223 -0.29 -8.33 -17.02
CA VAL A 223 0.78 -8.47 -18.01
C VAL A 223 0.78 -7.21 -18.87
N VAL A 224 1.91 -6.49 -18.92
CA VAL A 224 2.04 -5.17 -19.55
C VAL A 224 3.04 -5.19 -20.71
N PRO A 225 2.84 -4.37 -21.76
CA PRO A 225 3.83 -4.22 -22.82
C PRO A 225 5.04 -3.39 -22.34
N LEU A 226 6.25 -3.78 -22.70
CA LEU A 226 7.50 -3.05 -22.40
C LEU A 226 8.11 -2.36 -23.64
N GLY A 227 7.41 -2.42 -24.78
CA GLY A 227 7.95 -2.00 -26.08
C GLY A 227 8.75 -3.09 -26.79
N ALA A 228 9.06 -2.88 -28.07
CA ALA A 228 9.77 -3.84 -28.94
C ALA A 228 9.15 -5.25 -28.96
N GLY A 229 7.82 -5.35 -28.77
CA GLY A 229 7.12 -6.63 -28.69
C GLY A 229 7.45 -7.49 -27.47
N ARG A 230 8.07 -6.90 -26.43
CA ARG A 230 8.33 -7.52 -25.13
C ARG A 230 7.18 -7.26 -24.16
N THR A 231 7.02 -8.16 -23.21
CA THR A 231 6.05 -8.05 -22.12
C THR A 231 6.75 -8.16 -20.78
N GLY A 232 6.14 -7.55 -19.77
CA GLY A 232 6.53 -7.64 -18.37
C GLY A 232 5.31 -7.96 -17.52
N VAL A 233 5.53 -8.17 -16.23
CA VAL A 233 4.45 -8.34 -15.26
C VAL A 233 4.46 -7.17 -14.29
N ALA A 234 3.27 -6.61 -14.03
CA ALA A 234 3.08 -5.49 -13.14
C ALA A 234 2.24 -5.89 -11.93
N ALA A 235 2.57 -5.33 -10.77
CA ALA A 235 1.82 -5.41 -9.53
C ALA A 235 1.54 -4.00 -9.03
N GLY A 236 0.27 -3.70 -8.73
CA GLY A 236 -0.18 -2.40 -8.26
C GLY A 236 -0.94 -2.49 -6.95
N ALA A 237 -0.73 -1.53 -6.06
CA ALA A 237 -1.45 -1.38 -4.80
C ALA A 237 -1.77 0.10 -4.57
N GLY A 238 -2.92 0.40 -3.98
CA GLY A 238 -3.29 1.76 -3.61
C GLY A 238 -4.29 1.79 -2.48
N ALA A 239 -4.39 2.95 -1.83
CA ALA A 239 -5.41 3.23 -0.84
C ALA A 239 -6.11 4.56 -1.18
N ALA A 240 -7.41 4.63 -0.90
CA ALA A 240 -8.20 5.84 -0.94
C ALA A 240 -8.59 6.20 0.50
N LEU A 241 -8.10 7.33 0.97
CA LEU A 241 -8.28 7.86 2.30
C LEU A 241 -8.88 9.25 2.17
N THR A 242 -9.91 9.57 2.94
CA THR A 242 -10.57 10.89 2.86
C THR A 242 -10.04 11.80 3.95
N ASP A 243 -10.44 11.51 5.18
CA ASP A 243 -10.04 12.25 6.37
C ASP A 243 -9.65 11.26 7.48
N LEU A 244 -8.78 11.70 8.37
CA LEU A 244 -8.45 11.01 9.61
C LEU A 244 -8.58 12.01 10.75
N SER A 245 -9.32 11.66 11.80
CA SER A 245 -9.37 12.45 13.03
C SER A 245 -8.77 11.65 14.18
N LEU A 246 -7.97 12.32 15.01
CA LEU A 246 -7.46 11.79 16.27
C LEU A 246 -8.04 12.61 17.42
N PHE A 247 -8.39 11.93 18.52
CA PHE A 247 -8.98 12.57 19.70
C PHE A 247 -10.22 13.40 19.37
N GLU A 248 -11.06 12.87 18.48
CA GLU A 248 -12.28 13.54 18.01
C GLU A 248 -13.18 13.92 19.19
N GLY A 249 -13.71 15.15 19.17
CA GLY A 249 -14.57 15.67 20.23
C GLY A 249 -13.83 16.22 21.45
N THR A 250 -12.50 16.30 21.42
CA THR A 250 -11.69 16.99 22.43
C THR A 250 -11.20 18.35 21.91
N ALA A 251 -10.75 19.24 22.81
CA ALA A 251 -10.13 20.51 22.42
C ALA A 251 -8.79 20.34 21.68
N GLN A 252 -8.21 19.13 21.72
CA GLN A 252 -6.93 18.78 21.11
C GLN A 252 -7.12 17.88 19.87
N GLU A 253 -8.31 17.89 19.27
CA GLU A 253 -8.58 17.12 18.06
C GLU A 253 -7.56 17.46 16.97
N ILE A 254 -7.00 16.42 16.36
CA ILE A 254 -6.09 16.53 15.23
C ILE A 254 -6.85 16.00 14.02
N SER A 255 -7.00 16.83 12.99
CA SER A 255 -7.60 16.40 11.73
C SER A 255 -6.54 16.34 10.63
N VAL A 256 -6.52 15.25 9.88
CA VAL A 256 -5.61 15.00 8.78
C VAL A 256 -6.45 14.79 7.53
N LYS A 257 -6.40 15.77 6.63
CA LYS A 257 -7.08 15.71 5.34
C LYS A 257 -6.13 15.17 4.28
N VAL A 258 -6.57 14.14 3.56
CA VAL A 258 -5.79 13.55 2.47
C VAL A 258 -6.13 14.28 1.16
N VAL A 259 -5.13 14.93 0.59
CA VAL A 259 -5.25 15.70 -0.65
C VAL A 259 -4.97 14.83 -1.87
N THR A 260 -4.00 13.92 -1.76
CA THR A 260 -3.60 13.00 -2.83
C THR A 260 -3.50 11.59 -2.29
N GLN A 261 -3.96 10.62 -3.08
CA GLN A 261 -4.03 9.22 -2.67
C GLN A 261 -2.70 8.49 -2.93
N PRO A 262 -2.27 7.63 -2.00
CA PRO A 262 -1.05 6.84 -2.16
C PRO A 262 -1.24 5.74 -3.22
N LYS A 263 -0.22 5.56 -4.05
CA LYS A 263 -0.20 4.51 -5.08
C LYS A 263 1.21 3.93 -5.25
N LEU A 264 1.31 2.62 -5.33
CA LEU A 264 2.55 1.88 -5.52
C LEU A 264 2.40 0.93 -6.71
N ILE A 265 3.34 0.98 -7.66
CA ILE A 265 3.40 0.08 -8.81
C ILE A 265 4.82 -0.46 -8.94
N ALA A 266 4.94 -1.77 -9.13
CA ALA A 266 6.16 -2.44 -9.55
C ALA A 266 5.95 -3.12 -10.90
N VAL A 267 6.93 -3.02 -11.79
CA VAL A 267 6.96 -3.72 -13.09
C VAL A 267 8.27 -4.48 -13.19
N ALA A 268 8.18 -5.79 -13.46
CA ALA A 268 9.34 -6.65 -13.71
C ALA A 268 9.42 -6.98 -15.21
N GLY A 269 10.56 -6.66 -15.82
CA GLY A 269 10.80 -6.84 -17.26
C GLY A 269 11.83 -7.89 -17.65
N GLY A 270 12.30 -8.70 -16.69
CA GLY A 270 13.27 -9.77 -16.94
C GLY A 270 14.74 -9.33 -16.98
N THR A 271 14.99 -8.03 -16.77
CA THR A 271 16.29 -7.45 -16.44
C THR A 271 16.11 -6.31 -15.44
N ALA A 272 17.15 -5.92 -14.69
CA ALA A 272 17.07 -4.77 -13.79
C ALA A 272 16.83 -3.45 -14.53
N ARG A 273 17.31 -3.34 -15.78
CA ARG A 273 17.15 -2.15 -16.64
C ARG A 273 15.71 -1.96 -17.13
N ASP A 274 15.00 -3.07 -17.37
CA ASP A 274 13.61 -3.08 -17.84
C ASP A 274 12.59 -3.16 -16.70
N SER A 275 13.07 -3.09 -15.46
CA SER A 275 12.27 -3.19 -14.25
C SER A 275 12.18 -1.83 -13.56
N MET A 276 11.03 -1.50 -12.98
CA MET A 276 10.81 -0.21 -12.33
C MET A 276 9.88 -0.30 -11.12
N VAL A 277 10.04 0.66 -10.22
CA VAL A 277 9.12 0.94 -9.12
C VAL A 277 8.68 2.39 -9.26
N SER A 278 7.38 2.63 -9.15
CA SER A 278 6.79 3.97 -9.11
C SER A 278 5.93 4.10 -7.86
N TYR A 279 6.24 5.08 -7.03
CA TYR A 279 5.50 5.39 -5.82
C TYR A 279 5.05 6.84 -5.82
N GLN A 280 3.74 7.03 -5.66
CA GLN A 280 3.12 8.32 -5.43
C GLN A 280 2.73 8.38 -3.94
N PRO A 281 3.41 9.20 -3.11
CA PRO A 281 3.05 9.37 -1.71
C PRO A 281 1.72 10.11 -1.55
N ALA A 282 1.11 9.96 -0.37
CA ALA A 282 -0.03 10.79 0.00
C ALA A 282 0.42 12.23 0.28
N VAL A 283 -0.44 13.19 -0.01
CA VAL A 283 -0.27 14.59 0.43
C VAL A 283 -1.28 14.87 1.53
N LEU A 284 -0.82 15.36 2.68
CA LEU A 284 -1.63 15.48 3.89
C LEU A 284 -1.62 16.90 4.43
N LYS A 285 -2.81 17.44 4.73
CA LYS A 285 -2.97 18.69 5.49
C LYS A 285 -3.34 18.35 6.92
N VAL A 286 -2.53 18.80 7.87
CA VAL A 286 -2.70 18.53 9.30
C VAL A 286 -3.18 19.80 10.00
N THR A 287 -4.28 19.67 10.73
CA THR A 287 -4.79 20.69 11.65
C THR A 287 -4.82 20.13 13.08
N ALA A 288 -4.67 21.00 14.07
CA ALA A 288 -4.84 20.66 15.49
C ALA A 288 -5.61 21.78 16.19
N GLY A 289 -6.65 21.41 16.95
CA GLY A 289 -7.52 22.39 17.60
C GLY A 289 -8.17 23.37 16.60
N GLY A 290 -8.43 22.91 15.38
CA GLY A 290 -8.97 23.72 14.28
C GLY A 290 -7.97 24.65 13.57
N ALA A 291 -6.72 24.78 14.04
CA ALA A 291 -5.69 25.57 13.40
C ALA A 291 -4.80 24.71 12.49
N PRO A 292 -4.34 25.21 11.32
CA PRO A 292 -3.38 24.51 10.48
C PRO A 292 -2.02 24.40 11.17
N VAL A 293 -1.42 23.20 11.13
CA VAL A 293 -0.11 22.95 11.75
C VAL A 293 0.96 22.60 10.72
N ALA A 294 0.64 21.70 9.78
CA ALA A 294 1.62 21.20 8.83
C ALA A 294 0.97 20.76 7.51
N ASN A 295 1.78 20.76 6.45
CA ASN A 295 1.47 20.14 5.17
C ASN A 295 2.58 19.14 4.86
N LEU A 296 2.25 17.86 4.77
CA LEU A 296 3.19 16.79 4.49
C LEU A 296 3.05 16.40 3.03
N GLU A 297 4.06 16.71 2.21
CA GLU A 297 4.01 16.54 0.75
C GLU A 297 5.02 15.52 0.22
N ALA A 298 6.00 15.12 1.03
CA ALA A 298 7.08 14.25 0.60
C ALA A 298 7.21 13.02 1.51
N ALA A 299 7.51 11.86 0.91
CA ALA A 299 7.79 10.63 1.63
C ALA A 299 8.89 10.84 2.68
N GLY A 300 8.74 10.21 3.86
CA GLY A 300 9.67 10.35 4.98
C GLY A 300 9.54 11.64 5.79
N THR A 301 8.68 12.59 5.40
CA THR A 301 8.40 13.78 6.22
C THR A 301 7.53 13.42 7.43
N SER A 302 7.72 14.15 8.54
CA SER A 302 6.94 13.94 9.75
C SER A 302 6.69 15.24 10.53
N VAL A 303 5.61 15.25 11.30
CA VAL A 303 5.27 16.29 12.28
C VAL A 303 4.99 15.64 13.62
N SER A 304 5.48 16.24 14.70
CA SER A 304 5.22 15.80 16.07
C SER A 304 4.43 16.88 16.81
N LEU A 305 3.36 16.44 17.48
CA LEU A 305 2.41 17.27 18.19
C LEU A 305 2.44 16.87 19.67
N ASN A 306 2.79 17.82 20.54
CA ASN A 306 2.76 17.59 21.98
C ASN A 306 1.36 17.88 22.50
N LEU A 307 0.73 16.86 23.06
CA LEU A 307 -0.58 16.95 23.68
C LEU A 307 -0.42 17.26 25.17
N PHE A 308 -1.38 17.97 25.76
CA PHE A 308 -1.40 18.38 27.17
C PHE A 308 -0.30 19.34 27.66
N GLY A 309 0.53 19.88 26.77
CA GLY A 309 1.23 21.15 27.05
C GLY A 309 0.24 22.30 26.89
N ARG A 310 0.32 23.35 27.73
CA ARG A 310 -0.40 24.60 27.43
C ARG A 310 0.03 25.04 26.02
N LEU A 311 -0.85 24.89 25.04
CA LEU A 311 -0.72 25.47 23.71
C LEU A 311 -0.79 26.99 23.90
N ALA A 312 0.32 27.60 24.34
CA ALA A 312 0.46 29.04 24.34
C ALA A 312 0.76 29.43 22.89
N PRO A 313 -0.20 30.06 22.17
CA PRO A 313 0.05 30.48 20.81
C PRO A 313 1.17 31.52 20.83
N GLY A 314 2.28 31.24 20.14
CA GLY A 314 3.31 32.26 19.84
C GLY A 314 4.72 32.03 20.38
N ARG A 315 5.02 30.96 21.12
CA ARG A 315 6.42 30.63 21.45
C ARG A 315 6.67 29.13 21.34
N SER A 316 7.28 28.72 20.23
CA SER A 316 8.00 27.45 20.12
C SER A 316 9.22 27.48 21.04
N THR A 317 9.01 27.43 22.35
CA THR A 317 10.08 27.03 23.25
C THR A 317 10.29 25.54 23.01
N VAL A 318 11.26 25.21 22.16
CA VAL A 318 11.93 23.91 22.12
C VAL A 318 12.71 23.77 23.45
N GLY A 319 11.97 23.75 24.55
CA GLY A 319 12.46 23.51 25.89
C GLY A 319 12.15 22.06 26.24
N LYS A 320 13.07 21.40 26.95
CA LYS A 320 13.01 20.02 27.48
C LYS A 320 11.83 19.75 28.44
N GLY A 321 10.65 20.30 28.22
CA GLY A 321 9.44 19.87 28.90
C GLY A 321 9.02 18.54 28.29
N SER A 322 9.12 17.47 29.08
CA SER A 322 8.56 16.17 28.71
C SER A 322 7.05 16.30 28.57
N SER A 323 6.55 16.40 27.34
CA SER A 323 5.12 16.19 27.09
C SER A 323 4.79 14.78 27.57
N LEU A 324 3.71 14.66 28.36
CA LEU A 324 3.27 13.34 28.80
C LEU A 324 2.78 12.54 27.58
N LEU A 325 2.06 13.18 26.66
CA LEU A 325 1.56 12.54 25.45
C LEU A 325 2.04 13.29 24.20
N ALA A 326 2.52 12.55 23.20
CA ALA A 326 2.92 13.09 21.91
C ALA A 326 2.29 12.27 20.78
N VAL A 327 1.91 12.93 19.70
CA VAL A 327 1.44 12.30 18.46
C VAL A 327 2.43 12.62 17.36
N ARG A 328 2.94 11.60 16.70
CA ARG A 328 3.78 11.77 15.51
C ARG A 328 3.03 11.27 14.29
N LEU A 329 2.93 12.13 13.29
CA LEU A 329 2.38 11.81 11.97
C LEU A 329 3.53 11.78 10.99
N SER A 330 3.66 10.72 10.22
CA SER A 330 4.71 10.61 9.20
C SER A 330 4.20 10.00 7.91
N LEU A 331 4.71 10.49 6.78
CA LEU A 331 4.54 9.85 5.48
C LEU A 331 5.57 8.73 5.38
N GLY A 332 5.13 7.50 5.08
CA GLY A 332 6.04 6.38 4.95
C GLY A 332 7.02 6.56 3.80
N GLY A 333 8.22 5.99 3.97
CA GLY A 333 9.22 5.90 2.91
C GLY A 333 8.90 4.79 1.92
N LEU A 334 9.52 4.86 0.75
CA LEU A 334 9.58 3.76 -0.20
C LEU A 334 10.76 2.86 0.14
N GLU A 335 10.50 1.61 0.50
CA GLU A 335 11.51 0.56 0.54
C GLU A 335 11.41 -0.23 -0.75
N GLN A 336 12.52 -0.37 -1.49
CA GLN A 336 12.50 -1.08 -2.77
C GLN A 336 13.75 -1.90 -3.01
N ARG A 337 13.59 -2.98 -3.78
CA ARG A 337 14.66 -3.82 -4.29
C ARG A 337 14.36 -4.21 -5.73
N ILE A 338 15.27 -3.90 -6.64
CA ILE A 338 15.21 -4.28 -8.05
C ILE A 338 16.39 -5.23 -8.32
N THR A 339 16.11 -6.35 -8.98
CA THR A 339 17.06 -7.38 -9.39
C THR A 339 16.84 -7.70 -10.86
N ASP A 340 17.67 -8.57 -11.45
CA ASP A 340 17.49 -8.98 -12.84
C ASP A 340 16.19 -9.75 -13.09
N SER A 341 15.72 -10.52 -12.12
CA SER A 341 14.53 -11.36 -12.26
C SER A 341 13.28 -10.75 -11.64
N GLY A 342 13.38 -9.70 -10.83
CA GLY A 342 12.22 -9.21 -10.11
C GLY A 342 12.41 -7.92 -9.32
N VAL A 343 11.28 -7.42 -8.86
CA VAL A 343 11.09 -6.16 -8.15
C VAL A 343 10.24 -6.43 -6.92
N ARG A 344 10.65 -5.85 -5.80
CA ARG A 344 9.83 -5.77 -4.59
C ARG A 344 9.83 -4.33 -4.09
N ALA A 345 8.67 -3.85 -3.67
CA ALA A 345 8.56 -2.53 -3.05
C ALA A 345 7.48 -2.52 -1.98
N GLU A 346 7.71 -1.73 -0.93
CA GLU A 346 6.80 -1.52 0.19
C GLU A 346 6.74 -0.02 0.52
N ALA A 347 5.55 0.45 0.87
CA ALA A 347 5.35 1.83 1.31
C ALA A 347 4.15 1.91 2.25
N ALA A 348 4.19 2.83 3.21
CA ALA A 348 3.04 3.17 4.04
C ALA A 348 2.60 4.60 3.73
N SER A 349 1.30 4.85 3.58
CA SER A 349 0.85 6.19 3.23
C SER A 349 0.94 7.18 4.38
N LEU A 350 0.52 6.76 5.57
CA LEU A 350 0.57 7.55 6.79
C LEU A 350 0.82 6.61 7.96
N ARG A 351 1.77 6.97 8.82
CA ARG A 351 1.97 6.35 10.12
C ARG A 351 1.63 7.34 11.23
N VAL A 352 0.78 6.93 12.16
CA VAL A 352 0.41 7.68 13.36
C VAL A 352 0.95 6.94 14.57
N GLU A 353 1.86 7.57 15.28
CA GLU A 353 2.44 7.05 16.51
C GLU A 353 1.89 7.89 17.68
N VAL A 354 1.25 7.25 18.65
CA VAL A 354 0.86 7.90 19.91
C VAL A 354 1.80 7.43 21.00
N MET A 355 2.56 8.37 21.57
CA MET A 355 3.62 8.10 22.53
C MET A 355 3.25 8.68 23.89
N LEU A 356 3.50 7.94 24.97
CA LEU A 356 3.42 8.41 26.34
C LEU A 356 4.82 8.42 26.94
N GLY A 357 5.40 9.60 27.12
CA GLY A 357 6.83 9.74 27.42
C GLY A 357 7.70 9.17 26.31
N GLY A 358 8.42 8.09 26.60
CA GLY A 358 9.28 7.38 25.64
C GLY A 358 8.69 6.11 25.04
N SER A 359 7.45 5.74 25.40
CA SER A 359 6.83 4.47 25.01
C SER A 359 5.73 4.66 23.97
N HIS A 360 5.66 3.76 22.98
CA HIS A 360 4.60 3.75 21.98
C HIS A 360 3.34 3.09 22.56
N LEU A 361 2.26 3.85 22.70
CA LEU A 361 0.95 3.31 23.09
C LEU A 361 0.21 2.75 21.88
N LEU A 362 0.31 3.46 20.76
CA LEU A 362 -0.37 3.15 19.51
C LEU A 362 0.58 3.36 18.36
N ASP A 363 0.60 2.41 17.44
CA ASP A 363 1.18 2.58 16.11
C ASP A 363 0.16 2.17 15.05
N LEU A 364 -0.22 3.15 14.23
CA LEU A 364 -1.22 3.02 13.21
C LEU A 364 -0.59 3.27 11.84
N ALA A 365 -0.53 2.26 10.99
CA ALA A 365 -0.20 2.43 9.58
C ALA A 365 -1.49 2.44 8.76
N VAL A 366 -1.73 3.55 8.06
CA VAL A 366 -2.85 3.73 7.15
C VAL A 366 -2.33 3.57 5.73
N GLY A 367 -3.02 2.78 4.89
CA GLY A 367 -2.63 2.51 3.51
C GLY A 367 -1.25 1.87 3.41
N HIS A 368 -1.09 0.68 3.97
CA HIS A 368 0.14 -0.11 3.83
C HIS A 368 0.09 -0.87 2.50
N LEU A 369 1.06 -0.59 1.63
CA LEU A 369 1.14 -1.07 0.26
C LEU A 369 2.38 -1.95 0.11
N SER A 370 2.23 -3.14 -0.46
CA SER A 370 3.36 -4.01 -0.84
C SER A 370 3.09 -4.62 -2.20
N VAL A 371 4.11 -4.59 -3.05
CA VAL A 371 4.07 -5.13 -4.40
C VAL A 371 5.34 -5.94 -4.67
N GLU A 372 5.17 -7.03 -5.38
CA GLU A 372 6.24 -7.92 -5.83
C GLU A 372 5.91 -8.37 -7.25
N ALA A 373 6.91 -8.37 -8.13
CA ALA A 373 6.78 -8.80 -9.50
C ALA A 373 8.07 -9.52 -9.91
N ALA A 374 7.97 -10.65 -10.59
CA ALA A 374 9.12 -11.36 -11.14
C ALA A 374 8.80 -11.85 -12.55
N ALA A 375 9.73 -11.63 -13.46
CA ALA A 375 9.63 -12.02 -14.86
C ALA A 375 10.80 -12.97 -15.22
N PRO A 376 10.65 -13.80 -16.26
CA PRO A 376 11.74 -14.67 -16.69
C PRO A 376 12.97 -13.84 -17.04
N VAL A 377 14.14 -14.26 -16.57
CA VAL A 377 15.41 -13.61 -16.93
C VAL A 377 15.58 -13.73 -18.44
N MET A 378 15.66 -12.60 -19.13
CA MET A 378 16.03 -12.59 -20.53
C MET A 378 17.49 -12.99 -20.65
N ARG A 379 17.76 -14.24 -21.05
CA ARG A 379 19.11 -14.58 -21.51
C ARG A 379 19.35 -13.76 -22.76
N ALA A 380 20.41 -12.94 -22.74
CA ALA A 380 20.92 -12.35 -23.96
C ALA A 380 21.18 -13.49 -24.92
N VAL A 381 20.40 -13.55 -26.01
CA VAL A 381 20.72 -14.42 -27.12
C VAL A 381 22.10 -13.94 -27.57
N PRO A 382 23.14 -14.79 -27.53
CA PRO A 382 24.44 -14.39 -28.02
C PRO A 382 24.23 -13.77 -29.39
N PRO A 383 24.81 -12.59 -29.69
CA PRO A 383 24.68 -12.02 -31.01
C PRO A 383 25.07 -13.14 -31.97
N THR A 384 24.13 -13.59 -32.79
CA THR A 384 24.39 -14.63 -33.77
C THR A 384 25.53 -14.07 -34.59
N THR A 385 26.73 -14.61 -34.38
CA THR A 385 27.87 -14.20 -35.19
C THR A 385 27.40 -14.48 -36.60
N PRO A 386 27.23 -13.45 -37.46
CA PRO A 386 26.75 -13.68 -38.80
C PRO A 386 27.62 -14.79 -39.35
N ALA A 387 26.98 -15.92 -39.70
CA ALA A 387 27.70 -17.08 -40.18
C ALA A 387 28.65 -16.55 -41.25
N ALA A 388 29.95 -16.68 -41.02
CA ALA A 388 30.96 -16.13 -41.91
C ALA A 388 30.57 -16.60 -43.30
N GLU A 389 30.10 -15.65 -44.11
CA GLU A 389 29.61 -15.91 -45.44
C GLU A 389 30.77 -16.61 -46.14
N ARG A 390 30.59 -17.88 -46.49
CA ARG A 390 31.61 -18.65 -47.17
C ARG A 390 31.87 -17.89 -48.47
N PRO A 391 33.08 -17.38 -48.72
CA PRO A 391 33.33 -16.62 -49.92
C PRO A 391 33.27 -17.58 -51.10
N ASP A 392 32.12 -17.65 -51.75
CA ASP A 392 32.02 -18.21 -53.08
C ASP A 392 32.73 -17.23 -54.02
N GLY A 393 33.85 -17.70 -54.58
CA GLY A 393 34.73 -16.89 -55.41
C GLY A 393 33.99 -16.27 -56.60
N GLY A 394 33.78 -14.96 -56.54
CA GLY A 394 33.32 -14.12 -57.64
C GLY A 394 34.24 -12.94 -57.78
N ALA A 395 35.16 -13.03 -58.74
CA ALA A 395 36.09 -11.96 -59.08
C ALA A 395 35.37 -10.75 -59.70
N GLY A 396 35.71 -9.56 -59.20
CA GLY A 396 35.74 -8.34 -60.00
C GLY A 396 34.63 -7.32 -59.71
N GLY A 397 35.04 -6.13 -59.25
CA GLY A 397 34.30 -4.91 -59.57
C GLY A 397 34.22 -3.86 -58.48
N SER A 398 35.19 -2.94 -58.50
CA SER A 398 35.03 -1.49 -58.28
C SER A 398 34.43 -0.97 -56.97
N THR A 399 35.34 -0.41 -56.17
CA THR A 399 35.23 0.74 -55.26
C THR A 399 34.01 1.64 -55.45
N ASP A 400 33.19 1.80 -54.40
CA ASP A 400 32.75 3.12 -53.98
C ASP A 400 32.43 3.19 -52.48
N THR A 401 33.27 3.98 -51.81
CA THR A 401 33.16 4.51 -50.46
C THR A 401 31.95 5.43 -50.29
N LEU A 402 31.33 5.43 -49.09
CA LEU A 402 30.61 6.51 -48.37
C LEU A 402 29.48 5.88 -47.50
N ALA A 403 29.10 6.32 -46.30
CA ALA A 403 29.73 7.13 -45.27
C ALA A 403 29.05 6.77 -43.93
N LEU A 404 29.86 6.68 -42.89
CA LEU A 404 29.50 6.59 -41.48
C LEU A 404 28.71 7.84 -41.05
N THR A 405 27.53 7.69 -40.43
CA THR A 405 27.00 8.65 -39.42
C THR A 405 25.92 7.99 -38.56
N GLY A 406 25.88 8.31 -37.27
CA GLY A 406 24.66 8.18 -36.46
C GLY A 406 24.71 7.32 -35.20
N ALA A 407 25.79 7.38 -34.40
CA ALA A 407 25.74 6.90 -33.02
C ALA A 407 24.94 7.89 -32.14
N ASN A 408 23.76 7.48 -31.69
CA ASN A 408 23.01 8.19 -30.63
C ASN A 408 23.35 7.56 -29.27
N THR A 409 24.43 8.02 -28.66
CA THR A 409 24.72 7.86 -27.22
C THR A 409 24.49 9.20 -26.54
N ALA A 410 23.27 9.45 -26.06
CA ALA A 410 23.00 10.52 -25.12
C ALA A 410 21.88 10.09 -24.17
N VAL A 411 22.04 10.43 -22.90
CA VAL A 411 21.16 10.16 -21.74
C VAL A 411 21.35 8.78 -21.08
N ALA A 412 22.53 8.54 -20.51
CA ALA A 412 22.71 7.60 -19.38
C ALA A 412 24.02 7.86 -18.61
N ALA A 413 24.27 9.11 -18.20
CA ALA A 413 25.35 9.42 -17.28
C ALA A 413 24.94 10.65 -16.46
N GLY A 414 24.50 10.46 -15.22
CA GLY A 414 24.14 11.61 -14.38
C GLY A 414 23.50 11.38 -13.01
N VAL A 415 23.17 10.14 -12.60
CA VAL A 415 22.48 9.93 -11.29
C VAL A 415 23.15 8.89 -10.38
N GLY A 416 24.13 8.12 -10.87
CA GLY A 416 24.78 7.07 -10.06
C GLY A 416 25.76 7.56 -8.97
N GLY A 417 26.33 8.76 -9.12
CA GLY A 417 27.38 9.24 -8.21
C GLY A 417 26.88 9.81 -6.88
N GLY A 418 25.66 10.37 -6.85
CA GLY A 418 25.14 11.07 -5.67
C GLY A 418 24.74 10.14 -4.51
N LEU A 419 24.24 8.94 -4.81
CA LEU A 419 23.72 8.01 -3.79
C LEU A 419 24.84 7.30 -3.00
N LEU A 420 26.00 7.07 -3.61
CA LEU A 420 27.15 6.49 -2.90
C LEU A 420 27.77 7.46 -1.88
N ALA A 421 27.77 8.77 -2.17
CA ALA A 421 28.28 9.78 -1.24
C ALA A 421 27.38 9.95 0.00
N ILE A 422 26.05 9.87 -0.17
CA ILE A 422 25.10 9.99 0.94
C ILE A 422 25.15 8.74 1.84
N GLY A 423 25.27 7.54 1.26
CA GLY A 423 25.41 6.29 2.03
C GLY A 423 26.67 6.25 2.90
N MET A 424 27.79 6.80 2.41
CA MET A 424 29.06 6.81 3.15
C MET A 424 29.05 7.83 4.30
N ALA A 425 28.36 8.96 4.16
CA ALA A 425 28.19 9.94 5.23
C ALA A 425 27.38 9.39 6.41
N ILE A 426 26.33 8.60 6.15
CA ILE A 426 25.49 8.01 7.20
C ILE A 426 26.26 6.94 8.01
N LEU A 427 27.11 6.14 7.35
CA LEU A 427 27.96 5.15 8.04
C LEU A 427 29.04 5.80 8.92
N LEU A 428 29.59 6.94 8.52
CA LEU A 428 30.59 7.65 9.31
C LEU A 428 29.98 8.39 10.52
N VAL A 429 28.75 8.88 10.41
CA VAL A 429 28.05 9.54 11.51
C VAL A 429 27.54 8.54 12.57
N THR A 430 27.12 7.34 12.14
CA THR A 430 26.61 6.31 13.09
C THR A 430 27.72 5.57 13.84
N ARG A 431 28.95 5.52 13.31
CA ARG A 431 30.07 4.80 13.98
C ARG A 431 30.69 5.53 15.17
N ARG A 432 30.45 6.84 15.35
CA ARG A 432 31.10 7.65 16.42
C ARG A 432 30.37 7.68 17.78
N ARG A 433 29.23 7.01 17.95
CA ARG A 433 28.48 6.99 19.23
C ARG A 433 28.53 5.66 19.98
N ARG A 434 29.73 5.09 20.18
CA ARG A 434 29.97 4.17 21.31
C ARG A 434 30.79 4.92 22.36
N VAL A 435 30.07 5.55 23.29
CA VAL A 435 30.64 6.20 24.47
C VAL A 435 30.77 5.18 25.59
N ARG A 436 31.93 5.25 26.25
CA ARG A 436 32.32 4.57 27.49
C ARG A 436 31.22 4.62 28.54
N LEU A 437 30.86 3.45 29.06
CA LEU A 437 30.22 3.32 30.37
C LEU A 437 31.34 3.22 31.41
N THR A 438 31.53 4.29 32.17
CA THR A 438 32.29 4.27 33.43
C THR A 438 31.29 3.96 34.53
N VAL A 439 31.52 2.86 35.24
CA VAL A 439 30.72 2.43 36.40
C VAL A 439 31.26 3.13 37.64
N HIS A 440 30.38 3.79 38.40
CA HIS A 440 30.58 4.14 39.80
C HIS A 440 29.39 3.69 40.61
#